data_AF-A0A2V8GKS9-F1
#
_entry.id   AF-A0A2V8GKS9-F1
#
_cell.length_a   1.000
_cell.length_b   1.000
_cell.length_c   1.000
_cell.angle_alpha   90.00
_cell.angle_beta   90.00
_cell.angle_gamma   90.00
#
_symmetry.space_group_name_H-M   'P 1'
#
loop_
_entity.id
_entity.type
_entity.pdbx_description
1 polymer ?
#
loop_
_entity_poly.entity_id
_entity_poly.type
_entity_poly.pdbx_seq_one_letter_code
_entity_poly.pdbx_strand_id
1 'polypeptide(L)'
;MLNLANLADLAHVHLLLNHFPTIGTILGLGLLLLSFIRKNEHLRKVSFEVIFLIALATFPVYVSGAAAAEALKGAAGVSAAAITAHNDAALGSFIMMEITGFFAWLALWRMRRIGRMTTGLTY
;
A
#
# COMPACT_ATOMS: atom_id res chain seq x y z
N MET A 1 -2.40 7.42 32.14
CA MET A 1 -0.93 7.48 31.95
C MET A 1 -0.54 6.40 30.96
N LEU A 2 -0.05 6.76 29.77
CA LEU A 2 0.49 5.79 28.82
C LEU A 2 1.89 5.36 29.32
N ASN A 3 2.10 4.06 29.53
CA ASN A 3 3.37 3.51 30.00
C ASN A 3 4.33 3.30 28.80
N LEU A 4 5.65 3.31 29.04
CA LEU A 4 6.70 3.08 28.04
C LEU A 4 6.49 1.80 27.20
N ALA A 5 5.84 0.79 27.78
CA ALA A 5 5.42 -0.42 27.08
C ALA A 5 4.48 -0.15 25.89
N ASN A 6 3.53 0.78 26.02
CA ASN A 6 2.62 1.16 24.92
C ASN A 6 3.34 1.99 23.84
N LEU A 7 4.36 2.77 24.22
CA LEU A 7 5.14 3.57 23.28
C LEU A 7 6.04 2.68 22.42
N ALA A 8 6.66 1.65 23.02
CA ALA A 8 7.37 0.62 22.29
C ALA A 8 6.42 -0.14 21.36
N ASP A 9 5.25 -0.56 21.84
CA ASP A 9 4.30 -1.36 21.05
C ASP A 9 3.89 -0.68 19.72
N LEU A 10 3.58 0.61 19.74
CA LEU A 10 3.19 1.35 18.51
C LEU A 10 4.33 1.44 17.48
N ALA A 11 5.55 1.75 17.93
CA ALA A 11 6.72 1.79 17.04
C ALA A 11 7.09 0.40 16.52
N HIS A 12 6.98 -0.64 17.35
CA HIS A 12 7.25 -2.02 16.95
C HIS A 12 6.23 -2.50 15.91
N VAL A 13 4.94 -2.25 16.11
CA VAL A 13 3.89 -2.58 15.15
C VAL A 13 4.12 -1.83 13.83
N HIS A 14 4.43 -0.53 13.87
CA HIS A 14 4.72 0.21 12.65
C HIS A 14 5.93 -0.38 11.89
N LEU A 15 7.05 -0.66 12.56
CA LEU A 15 8.23 -1.26 11.94
C LEU A 15 7.95 -2.63 11.32
N LEU A 16 7.13 -3.45 11.99
CA LEU A 16 6.71 -4.76 11.50
C LEU A 16 5.89 -4.63 10.20
N LEU A 17 4.99 -3.64 10.14
CA LEU A 17 4.09 -3.46 9.00
C LEU A 17 4.71 -2.67 7.84
N ASN A 18 5.64 -1.76 8.11
CA ASN A 18 6.15 -0.78 7.13
C ASN A 18 6.79 -1.43 5.88
N HIS A 19 7.36 -2.62 6.02
CA HIS A 19 7.99 -3.32 4.90
C HIS A 19 6.98 -3.93 3.91
N PHE A 20 5.76 -4.19 4.36
CA PHE A 20 4.77 -4.93 3.58
C PHE A 20 4.34 -4.16 2.32
N PRO A 21 3.97 -2.86 2.38
CA PRO A 21 3.66 -2.09 1.18
C PRO A 21 4.80 -2.02 0.17
N THR A 22 6.04 -1.81 0.61
CA THR A 22 7.18 -1.67 -0.30
C THR A 22 7.44 -2.96 -1.07
N ILE A 23 7.51 -4.11 -0.36
CA ILE A 23 7.71 -5.42 -0.99
C ILE A 23 6.53 -5.75 -1.91
N GLY A 24 5.30 -5.54 -1.43
CA GLY A 24 4.09 -5.78 -2.19
C GLY A 24 4.01 -4.94 -3.47
N THR A 25 4.47 -3.70 -3.43
CA THR A 25 4.54 -2.81 -4.61
C THR A 25 5.51 -3.35 -5.64
N ILE A 26 6.71 -3.76 -5.22
CA ILE A 26 7.70 -4.35 -6.12
C ILE A 26 7.14 -5.62 -6.78
N LEU A 27 6.50 -6.49 -6.00
CA LEU A 27 5.88 -7.71 -6.52
C LEU A 27 4.72 -7.41 -7.46
N GLY A 28 3.82 -6.48 -7.11
CA GLY A 28 2.69 -6.07 -7.95
C GLY A 28 3.13 -5.49 -9.30
N LEU A 29 4.14 -4.61 -9.28
CA LEU A 29 4.75 -4.06 -10.49
C LEU A 29 5.46 -5.14 -11.31
N GLY A 30 6.21 -6.04 -10.66
CA GLY A 30 6.86 -7.17 -11.31
C GLY A 30 5.86 -8.08 -12.03
N LEU A 31 4.73 -8.40 -11.38
CA LEU A 31 3.64 -9.18 -11.97
C LEU A 31 3.00 -8.43 -13.16
N LEU A 32 2.79 -7.12 -13.03
CA LEU A 32 2.20 -6.31 -14.09
C LEU A 32 3.12 -6.28 -15.32
N LEU A 33 4.42 -6.02 -15.14
CA LEU A 33 5.42 -6.06 -16.22
C LEU A 33 5.48 -7.44 -16.88
N LEU A 34 5.50 -8.50 -16.08
CA LEU A 34 5.53 -9.88 -16.55
C LEU A 34 4.27 -10.24 -17.36
N SER A 35 3.11 -9.68 -16.99
CA SER A 35 1.86 -9.84 -17.74
C SER A 35 1.95 -9.24 -19.15
N PHE A 36 2.68 -8.13 -19.33
CA PHE A 36 2.88 -7.51 -20.63
C PHE A 36 3.88 -8.31 -21.48
N ILE A 37 5.02 -8.70 -20.90
CA ILE A 37 6.04 -9.52 -21.57
C ILE A 37 5.44 -10.84 -22.06
N ARG A 38 4.62 -11.49 -21.23
CA ARG A 38 3.98 -12.78 -21.55
C ARG A 38 2.64 -12.64 -22.26
N LYS A 39 2.16 -11.41 -22.52
CA LYS A 39 0.84 -11.12 -23.12
C LYS A 39 -0.30 -11.89 -22.43
N ASN A 40 -0.25 -11.99 -21.09
CA ASN A 40 -1.18 -12.79 -20.30
C ASN A 40 -2.18 -11.90 -19.54
N GLU A 41 -3.46 -11.95 -19.97
CA GLU A 41 -4.53 -11.14 -19.41
C GLU A 41 -4.90 -11.55 -17.97
N HIS A 42 -4.84 -12.84 -17.65
CA HIS A 42 -5.12 -13.33 -16.31
C HIS A 42 -4.06 -12.82 -15.33
N LEU A 43 -2.78 -12.88 -15.70
CA LEU A 43 -1.68 -12.34 -14.90
C LEU A 43 -1.81 -10.83 -14.72
N ARG A 44 -2.31 -10.11 -15.73
CA ARG A 44 -2.59 -8.67 -15.64
C ARG A 44 -3.68 -8.39 -14.62
N LYS A 45 -4.77 -9.14 -14.63
CA LYS A 45 -5.84 -9.05 -13.62
C LYS A 45 -5.30 -9.27 -12.21
N VAL A 46 -4.52 -10.34 -12.01
CA VAL A 46 -3.89 -10.65 -10.71
C VAL A 46 -2.95 -9.52 -10.26
N SER A 47 -2.18 -8.94 -11.18
CA SER A 47 -1.30 -7.81 -10.84
C SER A 47 -2.07 -6.59 -10.34
N PHE A 48 -3.23 -6.27 -10.95
CA PHE A 48 -4.09 -5.19 -10.48
C PHE A 48 -4.75 -5.50 -9.13
N GLU A 49 -5.12 -6.77 -8.88
CA GLU A 49 -5.63 -7.19 -7.57
C GLU A 49 -4.58 -7.00 -6.47
N VAL A 50 -3.34 -7.44 -6.72
CA VAL A 50 -2.22 -7.25 -5.79
C VAL A 50 -1.96 -5.76 -5.54
N ILE A 51 -1.83 -4.94 -6.58
CA ILE A 51 -1.60 -3.50 -6.43
C ILE A 51 -2.72 -2.83 -5.62
N PHE A 52 -3.98 -3.18 -5.89
CA PHE A 52 -5.12 -2.64 -5.16
C PHE A 52 -5.11 -3.04 -3.67
N LEU A 53 -4.82 -4.31 -3.37
CA LEU A 53 -4.72 -4.79 -1.99
C LEU A 53 -3.57 -4.14 -1.23
N ILE A 54 -2.44 -3.90 -1.91
CA ILE A 54 -1.29 -3.20 -1.32
C ILE A 54 -1.62 -1.75 -1.02
N ALA A 55 -2.35 -1.05 -1.90
CA ALA A 55 -2.84 0.29 -1.61
C ALA A 55 -3.67 0.31 -0.33
N LEU A 56 -4.67 -0.57 -0.22
CA LEU A 56 -5.48 -0.69 1.01
C LEU A 56 -4.64 -0.99 2.26
N ALA A 57 -3.59 -1.81 2.14
CA ALA A 57 -2.68 -2.11 3.23
C ALA A 57 -1.85 -0.90 3.69
N THR A 58 -1.72 0.16 2.88
CA THR A 58 -0.99 1.37 3.28
C THR A 58 -1.74 2.21 4.31
N PHE A 59 -3.07 2.12 4.39
CA PHE A 59 -3.86 2.83 5.41
C PHE A 59 -3.43 2.51 6.85
N PRO A 60 -3.47 1.24 7.31
CA PRO A 60 -3.03 0.91 8.67
C PRO A 60 -1.54 1.19 8.89
N VAL A 61 -0.70 1.11 7.85
CA VAL A 61 0.73 1.44 7.93
C VAL A 61 0.95 2.94 8.17
N TYR A 62 0.24 3.79 7.43
CA TYR A 62 0.32 5.24 7.56
C TYR A 62 -0.19 5.70 8.93
N VAL A 63 -1.33 5.17 9.37
CA VAL A 63 -1.92 5.50 10.69
C VAL A 63 -1.02 5.04 11.83
N SER A 64 -0.48 3.81 11.77
CA SER A 64 0.47 3.33 12.79
C SER A 64 1.77 4.12 12.80
N GLY A 65 2.22 4.65 11.65
CA GLY A 65 3.38 5.54 11.56
C GLY A 65 3.17 6.87 12.26
N ALA A 66 1.99 7.49 12.05
CA ALA A 66 1.62 8.72 12.77
C ALA A 66 1.55 8.49 14.29
N ALA A 67 0.99 7.36 14.73
CA ALA A 67 0.93 7.00 16.15
C ALA A 67 2.34 6.77 16.74
N ALA A 68 3.23 6.11 16.00
CA ALA A 68 4.63 5.91 16.41
C ALA A 68 5.40 7.23 16.48
N ALA A 69 5.19 8.14 15.53
CA ALA A 69 5.81 9.47 15.53
C ALA A 69 5.43 10.29 16.76
N GLU A 70 4.15 10.31 17.14
CA GLU A 70 3.69 11.03 18.34
C GLU A 70 4.19 10.34 19.62
N ALA A 71 4.21 9.01 19.66
CA ALA A 71 4.72 8.24 20.80
C ALA A 71 6.22 8.47 21.08
N LEU A 72 7.02 8.72 20.03
CA LEU A 72 8.48 8.93 20.13
C LEU A 72 8.88 10.40 20.23
N LYS A 73 7.92 11.33 20.23
CA LYS A 73 8.17 12.76 20.27
C LYS A 73 8.87 13.17 21.56
N GLY A 74 10.05 13.79 21.42
CA GLY A 74 10.87 14.21 22.56
C GLY A 74 11.64 13.08 23.25
N ALA A 75 11.60 11.85 22.72
CA ALA A 75 12.41 10.75 23.24
C ALA A 75 13.91 11.02 23.03
N ALA A 76 14.72 10.73 24.05
CA ALA A 76 16.17 10.90 23.97
C ALA A 76 16.77 10.00 22.87
N GLY A 77 17.63 10.58 22.02
CA GLY A 77 18.25 9.87 20.90
C GLY A 77 17.39 9.76 19.64
N VAL A 78 16.15 10.26 19.66
CA VAL A 78 15.27 10.30 18.48
C VAL A 78 15.29 11.70 17.85
N SER A 79 15.62 11.77 16.56
CA SER A 79 15.66 13.05 15.83
C SER A 79 14.26 13.43 15.34
N ALA A 80 13.74 14.56 15.84
CA ALA A 80 12.48 15.13 15.36
C ALA A 80 12.53 15.47 13.86
N ALA A 81 13.66 15.99 13.38
CA ALA A 81 13.85 16.32 11.97
C ALA A 81 13.79 15.05 11.08
N ALA A 82 14.33 13.93 11.55
CA ALA A 82 14.25 12.66 10.83
C ALA A 82 12.82 12.10 10.78
N ILE A 83 12.06 12.20 11.88
CA ILE A 83 10.64 11.82 11.92
C ILE A 83 9.83 12.66 10.93
N THR A 84 10.03 13.99 10.93
CA THR A 84 9.32 14.88 9.99
C THR A 84 9.63 14.52 8.54
N ALA A 85 10.91 14.35 8.19
CA ALA A 85 11.30 13.98 6.84
C ALA A 85 10.72 12.62 6.41
N HIS A 86 10.67 11.64 7.31
CA HIS A 86 10.02 10.36 7.06
C HIS A 86 8.52 10.51 6.83
N ASN A 87 7.81 11.29 7.66
CA ASN A 87 6.37 11.51 7.54
C ASN A 87 6.00 12.24 6.24
N ASP A 88 6.78 13.23 5.82
CA ASP A 88 6.56 13.95 4.56
C ASP A 88 6.71 13.00 3.36
N ALA A 89 7.76 12.17 3.36
CA ALA A 89 7.96 11.15 2.33
C ALA A 89 6.88 10.07 2.36
N ALA A 90 6.43 9.66 3.55
CA ALA A 90 5.37 8.67 3.75
C ALA A 90 4.03 9.20 3.22
N LEU A 91 3.70 10.48 3.47
CA LEU A 91 2.48 11.11 2.93
C LEU A 91 2.50 11.14 1.40
N GLY A 92 3.62 11.55 0.79
CA GLY A 92 3.76 11.54 -0.66
C GLY A 92 3.60 10.13 -1.25
N SER A 93 4.25 9.14 -0.63
CA SER A 93 4.17 7.73 -1.05
C SER A 93 2.77 7.14 -0.88
N PHE A 94 2.11 7.44 0.24
CA PHE A 94 0.74 7.04 0.53
C PHE A 94 -0.23 7.57 -0.53
N ILE A 95 -0.21 8.88 -0.80
CA ILE A 95 -1.07 9.49 -1.83
C ILE A 95 -0.84 8.85 -3.20
N MET A 96 0.41 8.66 -3.60
CA MET A 96 0.73 8.05 -4.89
C MET A 96 0.24 6.59 -4.97
N MET A 97 0.37 5.84 -3.88
CA MET A 97 -0.13 4.47 -3.81
C MET A 97 -1.66 4.41 -3.88
N GLU A 98 -2.36 5.31 -3.21
CA GLU A 98 -3.83 5.38 -3.26
C GLU A 98 -4.35 5.71 -4.67
N ILE A 99 -3.70 6.66 -5.36
CA ILE A 99 -4.01 6.97 -6.76
C ILE A 99 -3.77 5.71 -7.63
N THR A 100 -2.65 5.03 -7.43
CA THR A 100 -2.30 3.81 -8.18
C THR A 100 -3.32 2.69 -7.92
N GLY A 101 -3.71 2.48 -6.66
CA GLY A 101 -4.72 1.53 -6.24
C GLY A 101 -6.09 1.84 -6.83
N PHE A 102 -6.48 3.12 -6.87
CA PHE A 102 -7.72 3.55 -7.52
C PHE A 102 -7.75 3.19 -9.01
N PHE A 103 -6.65 3.42 -9.74
CA PHE A 103 -6.57 3.03 -11.14
C PHE A 103 -6.56 1.51 -11.34
N ALA A 104 -5.90 0.76 -10.46
CA ALA A 104 -5.95 -0.70 -10.49
C ALA A 104 -7.39 -1.21 -10.26
N TRP A 105 -8.11 -0.64 -9.29
CA TRP A 105 -9.53 -0.93 -9.06
C TRP A 105 -10.39 -0.59 -10.28
N LEU A 106 -10.19 0.59 -10.90
CA LEU A 106 -10.92 1.01 -12.08
C LEU A 106 -10.68 0.05 -13.26
N ALA A 107 -9.43 -0.41 -13.45
CA ALA A 107 -9.10 -1.42 -14.45
C ALA A 107 -9.84 -2.74 -14.19
N LEU A 108 -9.84 -3.24 -12.94
CA LEU A 108 -10.59 -4.43 -12.55
C LEU A 108 -12.10 -4.29 -12.72
N TRP A 109 -12.65 -3.11 -12.43
CA TRP A 109 -14.06 -2.80 -12.65
C TRP A 109 -14.41 -2.85 -14.14
N ARG A 110 -13.60 -2.21 -14.99
CA ARG A 110 -13.77 -2.22 -16.44
C ARG A 110 -13.70 -3.65 -17.02
N MET A 111 -12.72 -4.44 -16.60
CA MET A 111 -12.58 -5.85 -17.02
C MET A 111 -13.82 -6.69 -16.67
N ARG A 112 -14.38 -6.51 -15.46
CA ARG A 112 -15.61 -7.19 -15.04
C ARG A 112 -16.83 -6.78 -15.88
N ARG A 113 -16.92 -5.52 -16.32
CA ARG A 113 -18.03 -5.03 -17.15
C ARG A 113 -17.97 -5.58 -18.57
N ILE A 114 -16.79 -5.61 -19.19
CA ILE A 114 -16.62 -6.09 -20.57
C ILE A 114 -16.85 -7.61 -20.67
N GLY A 115 -16.31 -8.40 -19.73
CA GLY A 115 -16.51 -9.86 -19.74
C GLY A 115 -17.97 -10.30 -19.58
N ARG A 116 -18.80 -9.49 -18.90
CA ARG A 116 -20.25 -9.73 -18.81
C ARG A 116 -20.98 -9.45 -20.13
N MET A 117 -20.53 -8.46 -20.91
CA MET A 117 -21.14 -8.10 -22.18
C MET A 117 -20.92 -9.17 -23.25
N THR A 118 -19.72 -9.76 -23.33
CA THR A 118 -19.41 -10.84 -24.28
C THR A 118 -20.19 -12.14 -24.01
N THR A 119 -20.47 -12.42 -22.74
CA THR A 119 -21.25 -13.61 -22.34
C THR A 119 -22.75 -13.43 -22.59
N GLY A 120 -23.25 -12.18 -22.60
CA GLY A 120 -24.68 -11.89 -22.84
C GLY A 120 -25.10 -11.87 -24.31
N LEU A 121 -24.15 -11.80 -25.26
CA LEU A 121 -24.40 -11.74 -26.70
C LEU A 121 -24.19 -13.09 -27.43
N THR A 122 -23.91 -14.17 -26.69
CA THR A 122 -23.62 -15.51 -27.24
C THR A 122 -24.81 -16.48 -27.13
N TYR A 123 -26.04 -15.96 -27.07
CA TYR A 123 -27.28 -16.75 -27.09
C TYR A 123 -28.14 -16.40 -28.30
#